data_AF-A0A8X7W4A0-F1
#
_entry.id   AF-A0A8X7W4A0-F1
#
_cell.length_a   1.000
_cell.length_b   1.000
_cell.length_c   1.000
_cell.angle_alpha   90.00
_cell.angle_beta   90.00
_cell.angle_gamma   90.00
#
_symmetry.space_group_name_H-M   'P 1'
#
loop_
_entity.id
_entity.type
_entity.pdbx_description
1 polymer ?
#
loop_
_entity_poly.entity_id
_entity_poly.type
_entity_poly.pdbx_seq_one_letter_code
_entity_poly.pdbx_strand_id
1 'polypeptide(L)' 'MRKSSEIPANASSFVKSEEKTEKPPFRLAVDDTKPVLQDPILRSDPMETEEAVLRLPPFR' A
#
# COMPACT_ATOMS: atom_id res chain seq x y z
N MET A 1 -68.40 14.20 -17.33
CA MET A 1 -67.64 13.85 -18.57
C MET A 1 -66.27 14.54 -18.53
N ARG A 2 -65.23 13.87 -19.06
CA ARG A 2 -63.77 14.19 -19.10
C ARG A 2 -63.01 13.74 -17.83
N LYS A 3 -62.41 12.53 -17.81
CA LYS A 3 -61.13 12.05 -18.42
C LYS A 3 -59.92 12.88 -17.94
N SER A 4 -58.77 12.39 -17.50
CA SER A 4 -58.18 11.07 -17.13
C SER A 4 -56.67 11.35 -16.94
N SER A 5 -55.99 10.75 -15.97
CA SER A 5 -54.70 10.07 -16.20
C SER A 5 -54.12 9.57 -14.88
N GLU A 6 -54.15 8.26 -14.71
CA GLU A 6 -53.26 7.53 -13.83
C GLU A 6 -51.81 7.70 -14.31
N ILE A 7 -50.88 7.87 -13.37
CA ILE A 7 -49.46 7.62 -13.61
C ILE A 7 -49.03 6.67 -12.48
N PRO A 8 -48.76 5.39 -12.76
CA PRO A 8 -48.15 4.51 -11.78
C PRO A 8 -46.65 4.85 -11.76
N ALA A 9 -46.20 5.54 -10.72
CA ALA A 9 -44.77 5.65 -10.45
C ALA A 9 -44.28 4.31 -9.91
N ASN A 10 -43.93 3.45 -10.86
CA ASN A 10 -43.34 2.13 -10.69
C ASN A 10 -42.19 2.19 -9.66
N ALA A 11 -42.29 1.32 -8.65
CA ALA A 11 -41.27 1.10 -7.66
C ALA A 11 -39.99 0.61 -8.34
N SER A 12 -38.97 1.48 -8.40
CA SER A 12 -37.59 1.03 -8.48
C SER A 12 -36.88 1.57 -7.25
N SER A 13 -37.00 0.83 -6.15
CA SER A 13 -36.02 0.86 -5.09
C SER A 13 -34.70 0.40 -5.68
N PHE A 14 -33.98 1.31 -6.35
CA PHE A 14 -32.57 1.12 -6.61
C PHE A 14 -31.90 1.27 -5.24
N VAL A 15 -31.84 0.15 -4.53
CA VAL A 15 -30.97 -0.03 -3.37
C VAL A 15 -29.59 0.31 -3.89
N LYS A 16 -29.14 1.55 -3.64
CA LYS A 16 -27.71 1.84 -3.66
C LYS A 16 -27.15 0.86 -2.64
N SER A 17 -26.46 -0.16 -3.15
CA SER A 17 -25.57 -0.95 -2.32
C SER A 17 -24.62 0.06 -1.70
N GLU A 18 -24.90 0.44 -0.45
CA GLU A 18 -23.89 0.94 0.46
C GLU A 18 -22.90 -0.22 0.60
N GLU A 19 -22.00 -0.34 -0.37
CA GLU A 19 -20.70 -0.94 -0.14
C GLU A 19 -20.18 -0.17 1.06
N LYS A 20 -20.31 -0.76 2.24
CA LYS A 20 -19.72 -0.25 3.46
C LYS A 20 -18.24 -0.11 3.11
N THR A 21 -17.83 1.11 2.81
CA THR A 21 -16.45 1.45 2.50
C THR A 21 -15.69 1.30 3.80
N GLU A 22 -15.39 0.05 4.15
CA GLU A 22 -14.55 -0.26 5.29
C GLU A 22 -13.21 0.40 5.03
N LYS A 23 -12.76 1.18 6.02
CA LYS A 23 -11.47 1.87 5.91
C LYS A 23 -10.41 0.80 5.66
N PRO A 24 -9.47 1.05 4.73
CA PRO A 24 -8.39 0.10 4.50
C PRO A 24 -7.63 -0.12 5.82
N PRO A 25 -7.11 -1.34 6.04
CA PRO A 25 -6.33 -1.62 7.22
C PRO A 25 -5.13 -0.69 7.30
N PHE A 26 -4.74 -0.32 8.52
CA PHE A 26 -3.56 0.50 8.76
C PHE A 26 -2.32 -0.21 8.18
N ARG A 27 -1.51 0.55 7.44
CA ARG A 27 -0.20 0.11 6.94
C ARG A 27 0.85 1.10 7.44
N LEU A 28 1.97 0.57 7.92
CA LEU A 28 3.12 1.42 8.21
C LEU A 28 3.53 2.16 6.93
N ALA A 29 3.87 3.44 7.06
CA ALA A 29 4.37 4.22 5.94
C ALA A 29 5.66 3.57 5.42
N VAL A 30 5.78 3.47 4.11
CA VAL A 30 7.06 3.16 3.47
C VAL A 30 7.97 4.34 3.78
N ASP A 31 9.03 4.07 4.53
CA ASP A 31 10.02 5.08 4.89
C ASP A 31 11.12 5.05 3.84
N ASP A 32 10.98 5.89 2.82
CA ASP A 32 11.92 6.03 1.71
C ASP A 32 13.29 6.58 2.16
N THR A 33 13.45 6.98 3.43
CA THR A 33 14.73 7.46 3.97
C THR A 33 15.68 6.33 4.38
N LYS A 34 15.20 5.08 4.46
CA LYS A 34 16.05 3.95 4.83
C LYS A 34 16.98 3.58 3.67
N PRO A 35 18.31 3.48 3.91
CA PRO A 35 19.21 3.00 2.88
C PRO A 35 18.86 1.55 2.52
N VAL A 36 19.13 1.17 1.27
CA VAL A 36 18.95 -0.21 0.82
C VAL A 36 19.79 -1.11 1.70
N LEU A 37 19.16 -2.16 2.25
CA LEU A 37 19.86 -3.15 3.05
C LEU A 37 20.79 -3.95 2.12
N GLN A 38 22.06 -3.55 2.06
CA GLN A 38 23.12 -4.21 1.31
C GLN A 38 24.31 -4.42 2.23
N ASP A 39 25.01 -5.54 2.03
CA ASP A 39 26.25 -5.83 2.74
C ASP A 39 27.30 -4.77 2.39
N PRO A 40 27.92 -4.10 3.38
CA PRO A 40 28.99 -3.13 3.14
C PRO A 40 30.14 -3.68 2.27
N ILE A 41 30.41 -4.99 2.30
CA ILE A 41 31.46 -5.62 1.47
C ILE A 41 31.09 -5.63 -0.02
N LEU A 42 29.79 -5.56 -0.34
CA LEU A 42 29.30 -5.56 -1.72
C LEU A 42 29.12 -4.14 -2.29
N ARG A 43 29.50 -3.10 -1.53
CA ARG A 43 29.42 -1.71 -1.98
C ARG A 43 30.57 -1.38 -2.93
N SER A 44 30.38 -0.32 -3.73
CA SER A 44 31.40 0.17 -4.67
C SER A 44 32.45 1.08 -4.04
N ASP A 45 32.24 1.52 -2.80
CA ASP A 45 33.17 2.40 -2.09
C ASP A 45 34.30 1.57 -1.45
N PRO A 46 35.57 1.76 -1.88
CA PRO A 46 36.70 1.02 -1.33
C PRO A 46 36.87 1.19 0.18
N MET A 47 36.62 2.39 0.72
CA MET A 47 36.81 2.66 2.15
C MET A 47 35.83 1.87 3.00
N GLU A 48 34.55 1.84 2.62
CA GLU A 48 33.52 1.11 3.34
C GLU A 48 33.76 -0.41 3.29
N THR A 49 34.18 -0.91 2.12
CA THR A 49 34.52 -2.32 1.94
C THR A 49 35.71 -2.74 2.81
N GLU A 50 36.78 -1.93 2.85
CA GLU A 50 37.96 -2.21 3.67
C GLU A 50 37.60 -2.33 5.16
N GLU A 51 36.80 -1.39 5.70
CA GLU A 51 36.37 -1.46 7.09
C GLU A 51 35.50 -2.67 7.40
N ALA A 52 34.64 -3.07 6.47
CA ALA A 52 33.72 -4.19 6.65
C ALA A 52 34.45 -5.54 6.69
N VAL A 53 35.46 -5.71 5.83
CA VAL A 53 36.31 -6.91 5.81
C VAL A 53 37.04 -7.10 7.14
N LEU A 54 37.53 -6.02 7.75
CA LEU A 54 38.22 -6.08 9.05
C LEU A 54 37.30 -6.49 10.21
N ARG A 55 35.99 -6.24 10.08
CA ARG A 55 34.99 -6.62 11.08
C ARG A 55 34.54 -8.08 10.93
N LEU A 56 34.99 -8.79 9.90
CA LEU A 56 34.61 -10.19 9.69
C LEU A 56 35.12 -11.08 10.82
N PRO A 57 34.35 -12.12 11.17
CA PRO A 57 34.84 -13.15 12.08
C PRO A 57 36.07 -13.85 11.49
N PRO A 58 36.98 -14.36 12.34
CA PRO A 58 38.12 -15.12 11.87
C PRO A 58 37.68 -16.42 11.19
N PHE A 59 38.42 -16.82 10.16
CA PHE A 59 38.23 -18.12 9.52
C PHE A 59 38.63 -19.23 10.51
N ARG A 60 37.78 -20.25 10.63
CA ARG A 60 38.02 -21.44 11.45
C ARG A 60 38.61 -22.57 10.61
#